data_AF-A0A973GI81-F1
#
_entry.id   AF-A0A973GI81-F1
#
_cell.length_a   1.000
_cell.length_b   1.000
_cell.length_c   1.000
_cell.angle_alpha   90.00
_cell.angle_beta   90.00
_cell.angle_gamma   90.00
#
_symmetry.space_group_name_H-M   'P 1'
#
loop_
_entity.id
_entity.type
_entity.pdbx_description
1 polymer ?
#
loop_
_entity_poly.entity_id
_entity_poly.type
_entity_poly.pdbx_seq_one_letter_code
_entity_poly.pdbx_strand_id
1 'polypeptide(L)'
;MNKKFDVKAQAKDILEETFDTEAVMLLGKISEEMQLILVSNPSPTFVDAARIVTHYFVNDGRSEGFIEDWLRTAEEHCKSRGLDEADQPKAMLSDLGIFRFMWFLREKGLSEDQINIVLTGAIQQATDNQDE
;
A
#
# COMPACT_ATOMS: atom_id res chain seq x y z
N MET A 1 -10.22 -2.42 28.40
CA MET A 1 -9.40 -1.22 28.15
C MET A 1 -8.64 -1.38 26.84
N ASN A 2 -8.99 -0.56 25.85
CA ASN A 2 -8.12 0.22 24.96
C ASN A 2 -7.03 -0.37 24.04
N LYS A 3 -6.96 -1.68 23.74
CA LYS A 3 -6.00 -2.17 22.73
C LYS A 3 -6.09 -1.49 21.35
N LYS A 4 -7.27 -1.02 20.91
CA LYS A 4 -7.44 -0.30 19.63
C LYS A 4 -6.83 1.10 19.62
N PHE A 5 -6.94 1.85 20.73
CA PHE A 5 -6.36 3.20 20.81
C PHE A 5 -4.83 3.17 20.92
N ASP A 6 -4.29 2.07 21.46
CA ASP A 6 -2.87 1.87 21.67
C ASP A 6 -2.08 1.78 20.35
N VAL A 7 -2.57 0.99 19.39
CA VAL A 7 -1.85 0.74 18.12
C VAL A 7 -1.75 2.00 17.25
N LYS A 8 -2.79 2.85 17.22
CA LYS A 8 -2.74 4.13 16.48
C LYS A 8 -1.72 5.11 17.08
N ALA A 9 -1.71 5.24 18.40
CA ALA A 9 -0.74 6.08 19.09
C ALA A 9 0.68 5.55 18.86
N GLN A 10 0.88 4.24 19.01
CA GLN A 10 2.16 3.59 18.78
C GLN A 10 2.65 3.73 17.33
N ALA A 11 1.75 3.59 16.34
CA ALA A 11 2.08 3.82 14.93
C ALA A 11 2.53 5.27 14.68
N LYS A 12 1.85 6.24 15.30
CA LYS A 12 2.21 7.64 15.23
C LYS A 12 3.59 7.90 15.85
N ASP A 13 3.84 7.38 17.05
CA ASP A 13 5.10 7.56 17.76
C ASP A 13 6.28 6.98 16.94
N ILE A 14 6.11 5.77 16.37
CA ILE A 14 7.12 5.15 15.49
C ILE A 14 7.45 6.05 14.29
N LEU A 15 6.43 6.63 13.66
CA LEU A 15 6.63 7.52 12.51
C LEU A 15 7.31 8.83 12.92
N GLU A 16 6.91 9.44 14.04
CA GLU A 16 7.51 10.70 14.53
C GLU A 16 8.96 10.54 14.99
N GLU A 17 9.30 9.39 15.58
CA GLU A 17 10.67 9.08 16.01
C GLU A 17 11.60 8.76 14.82
N THR A 18 11.05 8.20 13.74
CA THR A 18 11.85 7.72 12.61
C THR A 18 11.93 8.74 11.47
N PHE A 19 10.90 9.56 11.26
CA PHE A 19 10.80 10.40 10.07
C PHE A 19 11.17 11.85 10.33
N ASP A 20 12.09 12.35 9.51
CA ASP A 20 12.28 13.77 9.33
C ASP A 20 11.20 14.36 8.40
N THR A 21 11.22 15.69 8.25
CA THR A 21 10.28 16.41 7.38
C THR A 21 10.35 15.91 5.93
N GLU A 22 11.52 15.50 5.44
CA GLU A 22 11.68 14.99 4.08
C GLU A 22 10.98 13.63 3.91
N ALA A 23 11.16 12.71 4.86
CA ALA A 23 10.47 11.43 4.88
C ALA A 23 8.94 11.61 4.92
N VAL A 24 8.43 12.54 5.74
CA VAL A 24 6.99 12.85 5.77
C VAL A 24 6.49 13.37 4.41
N MET A 25 7.25 14.25 3.75
CA MET A 25 6.88 14.75 2.42
C MET A 25 6.86 13.65 1.36
N LEU A 26 7.85 12.74 1.39
CA LEU A 26 7.92 11.60 0.47
C LEU A 26 6.76 10.62 0.69
N LEU A 27 6.38 10.38 1.95
CA LEU A 27 5.22 9.57 2.29
C LEU A 27 3.93 10.19 1.75
N GLY A 28 3.75 11.51 1.94
CA GLY A 28 2.61 12.25 1.38
C GLY A 28 2.53 12.11 -0.13
N LYS A 29 3.67 12.22 -0.83
CA LYS A 29 3.74 12.02 -2.28
C LYS A 29 3.32 10.61 -2.72
N ILE A 30 3.71 9.56 -2.00
CA ILE A 30 3.26 8.20 -2.27
C ILE A 30 1.73 8.11 -2.17
N SER A 31 1.15 8.67 -1.10
CA SER A 31 -0.31 8.69 -0.90
C SER A 31 -1.04 9.46 -2.01
N GLU A 32 -0.55 10.64 -2.39
CA GLU A 32 -1.12 11.46 -3.47
C GLU A 32 -1.09 10.74 -4.81
N GLU A 33 0.03 10.12 -5.16
CA GLU A 33 0.17 9.36 -6.41
C GLU A 33 -0.77 8.16 -6.45
N MET A 34 -0.90 7.42 -5.33
CA MET A 34 -1.83 6.31 -5.25
C MET A 34 -3.29 6.77 -5.33
N GLN A 35 -3.63 7.88 -4.70
CA GLN A 35 -4.96 8.47 -4.82
C GLN A 35 -5.26 8.87 -6.26
N LEU A 36 -4.30 9.50 -6.95
CA LEU A 36 -4.45 9.88 -8.35
C LEU A 36 -4.65 8.66 -9.26
N ILE A 37 -3.89 7.57 -9.03
CA ILE A 37 -4.06 6.30 -9.74
C ILE A 37 -5.48 5.76 -9.58
N LEU A 38 -6.01 5.72 -8.35
CA LEU A 38 -7.34 5.17 -8.07
C LEU A 38 -8.46 6.06 -8.61
N VAL A 39 -8.35 7.39 -8.50
CA VAL A 39 -9.36 8.33 -9.01
C VAL A 39 -9.37 8.36 -10.54
N SER A 40 -8.21 8.26 -11.18
CA SER A 40 -8.11 8.24 -12.65
C SER A 40 -8.57 6.92 -13.28
N ASN A 41 -8.68 5.86 -12.47
CA ASN A 41 -9.08 4.53 -12.90
C ASN A 41 -10.21 4.00 -12.00
N PRO A 42 -11.43 4.59 -12.07
CA PRO A 42 -12.53 4.24 -11.16
C PRO A 42 -13.08 2.82 -11.37
N SER A 43 -12.86 2.24 -12.56
CA SER A 43 -13.24 0.86 -12.90
C SER A 43 -12.16 0.23 -13.77
N PRO A 44 -10.96 -0.05 -13.19
CA PRO A 44 -9.84 -0.55 -13.96
C PRO A 44 -10.13 -1.97 -14.44
N THR A 45 -9.70 -2.30 -15.65
CA THR A 45 -9.60 -3.70 -16.06
C THR A 45 -8.32 -4.32 -15.51
N PHE A 46 -8.21 -5.65 -15.54
CA PHE A 46 -6.97 -6.34 -15.17
C PHE A 46 -5.78 -5.85 -16.01
N VAL A 47 -6.01 -5.59 -17.31
CA VAL A 47 -4.99 -5.07 -18.24
C VAL A 47 -4.54 -3.67 -17.83
N ASP A 48 -5.46 -2.81 -17.39
CA ASP A 48 -5.11 -1.48 -16.89
C ASP A 48 -4.25 -1.56 -15.62
N ALA A 49 -4.68 -2.38 -14.65
CA ALA A 49 -3.95 -2.58 -13.41
C ALA A 49 -2.55 -3.15 -13.66
N ALA A 50 -2.44 -4.19 -14.50
CA ALA A 50 -1.18 -4.81 -14.86
C ALA A 50 -0.24 -3.82 -15.56
N ARG A 51 -0.75 -2.98 -16.47
CA ARG A 51 0.03 -1.93 -17.13
C ARG A 51 0.57 -0.90 -16.14
N ILE A 52 -0.26 -0.44 -15.20
CA ILE A 52 0.13 0.55 -14.17
C ILE A 52 1.23 -0.02 -13.28
N VAL A 53 1.03 -1.24 -12.77
CA VAL A 53 2.00 -1.97 -11.94
C VAL A 53 3.32 -2.18 -12.67
N THR A 54 3.25 -2.66 -13.92
CA THR A 54 4.44 -2.90 -14.75
C THR A 54 5.21 -1.59 -14.96
N HIS A 55 4.52 -0.51 -15.33
CA HIS A 55 5.16 0.79 -15.53
C HIS A 55 5.83 1.31 -14.26
N TYR A 56 5.20 1.15 -13.10
CA TYR A 56 5.82 1.50 -11.82
C TYR A 56 7.12 0.72 -11.59
N PHE A 57 7.07 -0.61 -11.67
CA PHE A 57 8.22 -1.44 -11.35
C PHE A 57 9.36 -1.35 -12.36
N VAL A 58 9.06 -1.11 -13.63
CA VAL A 58 10.09 -0.80 -14.64
C VAL A 58 10.82 0.49 -14.29
N ASN A 59 10.09 1.55 -13.90
CA ASN A 59 10.70 2.81 -13.49
C ASN A 59 11.48 2.69 -12.17
N ASP A 60 11.08 1.76 -11.30
CA ASP A 60 11.80 1.38 -10.06
C ASP A 60 13.01 0.46 -10.34
N GLY A 61 13.27 0.10 -11.60
CA GLY A 61 14.42 -0.72 -12.00
C GLY A 61 14.27 -2.22 -11.68
N ARG A 62 13.06 -2.72 -11.48
CA ARG A 62 12.80 -4.16 -11.28
C ARG A 62 12.86 -4.92 -12.61
N SER A 63 13.23 -6.20 -12.52
CA SER A 63 13.28 -7.10 -13.68
C SER A 63 11.88 -7.53 -14.11
N GLU A 64 11.75 -7.93 -15.38
CA GLU A 64 10.51 -8.48 -15.94
C GLU A 64 10.01 -9.70 -15.13
N GLY A 65 10.90 -10.63 -14.79
CA GLY A 65 10.52 -11.80 -13.98
C GLY A 65 9.98 -11.45 -12.59
N PHE A 66 10.51 -10.40 -11.93
CA PHE A 66 9.94 -9.92 -10.67
C PHE A 66 8.51 -9.38 -10.88
N ILE A 67 8.28 -8.65 -11.96
CA ILE A 67 6.98 -8.04 -12.27
C ILE A 67 5.94 -9.14 -12.57
N GLU A 68 6.31 -10.13 -13.37
CA GLU A 68 5.46 -11.30 -13.66
C GLU A 68 5.08 -12.05 -12.38
N ASP A 69 6.06 -12.33 -11.51
CA ASP A 69 5.83 -13.00 -10.24
C ASP A 69 4.94 -12.17 -9.30
N TRP A 70 5.14 -10.85 -9.25
CA TRP A 70 4.33 -9.96 -8.45
C TRP A 70 2.87 -9.95 -8.93
N LEU A 71 2.65 -9.80 -10.25
CA LEU A 71 1.31 -9.78 -10.84
C LEU A 71 0.57 -11.09 -10.60
N ARG A 72 1.26 -12.22 -10.79
CA ARG A 72 0.72 -13.56 -10.51
C ARG A 72 0.35 -13.70 -9.03
N THR A 73 1.23 -13.29 -8.13
CA THR A 73 0.98 -13.36 -6.68
C THR A 73 -0.23 -12.50 -6.29
N ALA A 74 -0.36 -11.29 -6.84
CA ALA A 74 -1.49 -10.41 -6.58
C ALA A 74 -2.82 -11.01 -7.10
N GLU A 75 -2.80 -11.64 -8.28
CA GLU A 75 -3.96 -12.34 -8.84
C GLU A 75 -4.35 -13.56 -7.98
N GLU A 76 -3.39 -14.40 -7.60
CA GLU A 76 -3.59 -15.55 -6.70
C GLU A 76 -4.15 -15.10 -5.34
N HIS A 77 -3.64 -13.99 -4.81
CA HIS A 77 -4.12 -13.39 -3.57
C HIS A 77 -5.59 -12.98 -3.68
N CYS A 78 -5.97 -12.30 -4.76
CA CYS A 78 -7.36 -11.92 -5.02
C CYS A 78 -8.29 -13.14 -5.10
N LYS A 79 -7.87 -14.17 -5.85
CA LYS A 79 -8.63 -15.42 -5.99
C LYS A 79 -8.77 -16.17 -4.66
N SER A 80 -7.71 -16.25 -3.86
CA SER A 80 -7.74 -16.93 -2.56
C SER A 80 -8.67 -16.28 -1.55
N ARG A 81 -8.89 -14.96 -1.67
CA ARG A 81 -9.85 -14.20 -0.87
C ARG A 81 -11.29 -14.26 -1.38
N GLY A 82 -11.53 -14.93 -2.50
CA GLY A 82 -12.85 -15.04 -3.12
C GLY A 82 -13.37 -13.70 -3.67
N LEU A 83 -12.47 -12.80 -4.08
CA LEU A 83 -12.87 -11.54 -4.71
C LEU A 83 -13.45 -11.78 -6.10
N ASP A 84 -14.57 -11.14 -6.38
CA ASP A 84 -15.18 -11.13 -7.70
C ASP A 84 -14.21 -10.54 -8.74
N GLU A 85 -14.22 -11.08 -9.96
CA GLU A 85 -13.30 -10.66 -11.04
C GLU A 85 -13.33 -9.16 -11.31
N ALA A 86 -14.48 -8.50 -11.10
CA ALA A 86 -14.64 -7.07 -11.26
C ALA A 86 -13.88 -6.23 -10.21
N ASP A 87 -13.64 -6.77 -9.02
CA ASP A 87 -12.97 -6.07 -7.92
C ASP A 87 -11.47 -6.33 -7.88
N GLN A 88 -11.00 -7.42 -8.51
CA GLN A 88 -9.59 -7.81 -8.51
C GLN A 88 -8.65 -6.70 -9.02
N PRO A 89 -8.94 -5.97 -10.12
CA PRO A 89 -8.04 -4.93 -10.61
C PRO A 89 -7.84 -3.79 -9.61
N LYS A 90 -8.90 -3.41 -8.88
CA LYS A 90 -8.83 -2.38 -7.85
C LYS A 90 -8.08 -2.87 -6.61
N ALA A 91 -8.27 -4.14 -6.24
CA ALA A 91 -7.50 -4.79 -5.19
C ALA A 91 -6.00 -4.85 -5.54
N MET A 92 -5.63 -5.20 -6.77
CA MET A 92 -4.23 -5.21 -7.23
C MET A 92 -3.59 -3.81 -7.16
N LEU A 93 -4.29 -2.76 -7.57
CA LEU A 93 -3.79 -1.38 -7.42
C LEU A 93 -3.65 -0.96 -5.96
N SER A 94 -4.48 -1.51 -5.07
CA SER A 94 -4.36 -1.29 -3.63
C SER A 94 -3.16 -2.03 -3.04
N ASP A 95 -2.92 -3.28 -3.47
CA ASP A 95 -1.73 -4.07 -3.12
C ASP A 95 -0.44 -3.37 -3.57
N LEU A 96 -0.45 -2.72 -4.75
CA LEU A 96 0.65 -1.85 -5.19
C LEU A 96 0.89 -0.71 -4.19
N GLY A 97 -0.16 -0.02 -3.75
CA GLY A 97 -0.05 1.06 -2.77
C GLY A 97 0.56 0.58 -1.43
N ILE A 98 0.09 -0.56 -0.93
CA ILE A 98 0.62 -1.18 0.29
C ILE A 98 2.10 -1.54 0.10
N PHE A 99 2.46 -2.15 -1.03
CA PHE A 99 3.86 -2.49 -1.34
C PHE A 99 4.75 -1.25 -1.30
N ARG A 100 4.34 -0.17 -1.97
CA ARG A 100 5.10 1.09 -2.03
C ARG A 100 5.30 1.69 -0.64
N PHE A 101 4.25 1.66 0.17
CA PHE A 101 4.29 2.12 1.55
C PHE A 101 5.26 1.28 2.40
N MET A 102 5.13 -0.05 2.37
CA MET A 102 6.01 -0.96 3.10
C MET A 102 7.48 -0.82 2.70
N TRP A 103 7.75 -0.72 1.40
CA TRP A 103 9.09 -0.53 0.88
C TRP A 103 9.70 0.77 1.41
N PHE A 104 8.94 1.87 1.37
CA PHE A 104 9.38 3.15 1.91
C PHE A 104 9.70 3.08 3.41
N LEU A 105 8.81 2.48 4.22
CA LEU A 105 9.07 2.31 5.66
C LEU A 105 10.36 1.50 5.90
N ARG A 106 10.58 0.43 5.13
CA ARG A 106 11.78 -0.39 5.22
C ARG A 106 13.05 0.38 4.84
N GLU A 107 13.00 1.20 3.79
CA GLU A 107 14.14 2.04 3.39
C GLU A 107 14.50 3.10 4.43
N LYS A 108 13.51 3.57 5.19
CA LYS A 108 13.72 4.47 6.32
C LYS A 108 14.18 3.77 7.60
N GLY A 109 14.39 2.45 7.54
CA GLY A 109 15.02 1.68 8.62
C GLY A 109 14.04 1.08 9.63
N LEU A 110 12.73 1.11 9.37
CA LEU A 110 11.76 0.43 10.24
C LEU A 110 11.94 -1.09 10.15
N SER A 111 11.87 -1.75 11.30
CA SER A 111 11.82 -3.21 11.37
C SER A 111 10.49 -3.76 10.86
N GLU A 112 10.44 -5.05 10.54
CA GLU A 112 9.20 -5.71 10.11
C GLU A 112 8.08 -5.59 11.15
N ASP A 113 8.41 -5.68 12.44
CA ASP A 113 7.44 -5.49 13.53
C ASP A 113 6.89 -4.07 13.57
N GLN A 114 7.75 -3.06 13.40
CA GLN A 114 7.33 -1.66 13.34
C GLN A 114 6.47 -1.38 12.10
N ILE A 115 6.83 -1.94 10.95
CA ILE A 115 6.04 -1.84 9.72
C ILE A 115 4.64 -2.44 9.93
N ASN A 116 4.54 -3.60 10.58
CA ASN A 116 3.26 -4.24 10.87
C ASN A 116 2.38 -3.39 11.80
N ILE A 117 2.97 -2.75 12.81
CA ILE A 117 2.25 -1.82 13.70
C ILE A 117 1.75 -0.60 12.91
N VAL A 118 2.60 0.02 12.09
CA VAL A 118 2.24 1.19 11.29
C VAL A 118 1.12 0.87 10.28
N LEU A 119 1.22 -0.25 9.56
CA LEU A 119 0.18 -0.72 8.65
C LEU A 119 -1.14 -0.96 9.37
N THR A 120 -1.11 -1.62 10.53
CA THR A 120 -2.31 -1.90 11.32
C THR A 120 -2.95 -0.59 11.78
N GLY A 121 -2.16 0.39 12.22
CA GLY A 121 -2.64 1.72 12.59
C GLY A 121 -3.30 2.45 11.42
N ALA A 122 -2.67 2.42 10.24
CA ALA A 122 -3.20 3.05 9.02
C ALA A 122 -4.53 2.43 8.58
N ILE A 123 -4.66 1.10 8.60
CA ILE A 123 -5.91 0.39 8.28
C ILE A 123 -7.01 0.81 9.26
N GLN A 124 -6.72 0.84 10.57
CA GLN A 124 -7.71 1.27 11.56
C GLN A 124 -8.12 2.74 11.40
N GLN A 125 -7.21 3.60 10.94
CA GLN A 125 -7.55 5.00 10.65
C GLN A 125 -8.46 5.11 9.43
N ALA A 126 -8.20 4.32 8.39
CA ALA A 126 -9.03 4.29 7.19
C ALA A 126 -10.44 3.74 7.47
N THR A 127 -10.58 2.74 8.33
CA THR A 127 -11.90 2.21 8.73
C THR A 127 -12.67 3.17 9.62
N ASP A 128 -12.01 3.79 10.61
CA ASP A 128 -12.70 4.71 11.52
C ASP A 128 -13.18 5.98 10.78
N ASN A 129 -12.43 6.45 9.77
CA ASN A 129 -12.84 7.57 8.92
C ASN A 129 -13.96 7.23 7.93
N GLN A 130 -14.35 5.96 7.78
CA GLN A 130 -15.51 5.55 6.97
C GLN A 130 -16.80 5.46 7.79
N ASP A 131 -16.68 5.41 9.12
CA ASP A 131 -17.80 5.32 10.07
C ASP A 131 -18.23 6.69 10.65
N GLU A 132 -17.61 7.80 10.18
CA GLU A 132 -17.98 9.21 10.46
C GLU A 132 -18.61 9.89 9.24
#